data_AF-A0A8D5U4G8-F1
#
_entry.id   AF-A0A8D5U4G8-F1
#
_cell.length_a   1.000
_cell.length_b   1.000
_cell.length_c   1.000
_cell.angle_alpha   90.00
_cell.angle_beta   90.00
_cell.angle_gamma   90.00
#
_symmetry.space_group_name_H-M   'P 1'
#
loop_
_entity.id
_entity.type
_entity.pdbx_description
1 polymer ?
#
loop_
_entity_poly.entity_id
_entity_poly.type
_entity_poly.pdbx_seq_one_letter_code
_entity_poly.pdbx_strand_id
1 'polypeptide(L)'
;MPIPELEKSIIKGVIQKDKVVVDGVEIDGTWNAFLMERTQTGYDPTVWDEIANTLEGYTISACWQCGTCTSGCTMREYDPNYGPRKFIDLARKGDKQGLIELQNSIWRCVSCQKCTHRCPKGVLVEEVVHAIHNYLHKHGLVKKDPGTIFDELFLETVMKNGGRISELTLGAASAKAGFVSLGVKDLIMMSGAMLRSGLIKELMKPSKVKNWDRVKKVLEEAMKEEVRPE
;
A
#
# COMPACT_ATOMS: atom_id res chain seq x y z
N MET A 1 33.03 -28.61 -11.10
CA MET A 1 32.17 -27.59 -11.75
C MET A 1 31.55 -26.80 -10.63
N PRO A 2 31.77 -25.48 -10.51
CA PRO A 2 31.18 -24.71 -9.44
C PRO A 2 29.66 -24.76 -9.58
N ILE A 3 28.99 -24.99 -8.45
CA ILE A 3 27.54 -25.04 -8.35
C ILE A 3 26.99 -23.68 -8.83
N PRO A 4 26.07 -23.63 -9.82
CA PRO A 4 25.44 -22.38 -10.26
C PRO A 4 24.81 -21.66 -9.06
N GLU A 5 24.91 -20.33 -8.97
CA GLU A 5 24.43 -19.54 -7.82
C GLU A 5 22.96 -19.76 -7.42
N LEU A 6 22.16 -20.38 -8.30
CA LEU A 6 20.78 -20.82 -8.05
C LEU A 6 20.66 -21.93 -6.99
N GLU A 7 21.74 -22.64 -6.69
CA GLU A 7 21.83 -23.69 -5.67
C GLU A 7 22.55 -23.23 -4.39
N LYS A 8 22.72 -21.91 -4.19
CA LYS A 8 22.94 -21.40 -2.83
C LYS A 8 21.75 -21.83 -1.99
N SER A 9 22.01 -22.66 -0.99
CA SER A 9 21.00 -23.35 -0.20
C SER A 9 19.84 -22.41 0.16
N ILE A 10 18.62 -22.79 -0.26
CA ILE A 10 17.34 -22.19 0.20
C ILE A 10 17.32 -22.12 1.75
N ILE A 11 18.12 -22.97 2.37
CA ILE A 11 18.36 -23.06 3.79
C ILE A 11 19.32 -21.95 4.25
N LYS A 12 18.74 -20.81 4.65
CA LYS A 12 19.46 -19.78 5.42
C LYS A 12 19.68 -20.24 6.87
N GLY A 13 20.76 -19.77 7.49
CA GLY A 13 21.05 -20.02 8.91
C GLY A 13 21.65 -21.39 9.21
N VAL A 14 22.44 -21.97 8.30
CA VAL A 14 23.18 -23.20 8.61
C VAL A 14 24.38 -22.85 9.47
N ILE A 15 24.48 -23.46 10.65
CA ILE A 15 25.70 -23.47 11.47
C ILE A 15 26.40 -24.78 11.19
N GLN A 16 27.59 -24.71 10.61
CA GLN A 16 28.46 -25.85 10.39
C GLN A 16 29.84 -25.50 10.95
N LYS A 17 30.48 -26.45 11.62
CA LYS A 17 31.83 -26.29 12.16
C LYS A 17 32.80 -27.15 11.36
N ASP A 18 34.02 -26.67 11.14
CA ASP A 18 34.99 -27.40 10.31
C ASP A 18 35.49 -28.69 10.97
N LYS A 19 35.65 -28.69 12.31
CA LYS A 19 35.99 -29.87 13.11
C LYS A 19 35.20 -29.90 14.41
N VAL A 20 34.59 -31.05 14.73
CA VAL A 20 33.86 -31.25 15.99
C VAL A 20 34.12 -32.66 16.51
N VAL A 21 34.50 -32.78 17.78
CA VAL A 21 34.58 -34.07 18.48
C VAL A 21 33.59 -34.05 19.63
N VAL A 22 32.65 -34.99 19.65
CA VAL A 22 31.71 -35.19 20.77
C VAL A 22 31.92 -36.61 21.29
N ASP A 23 32.19 -36.74 22.59
CA ASP A 23 32.40 -38.03 23.26
C ASP A 23 33.42 -38.96 22.56
N GLY A 24 34.47 -38.37 21.97
CA GLY A 24 35.53 -39.10 21.27
C GLY A 24 35.20 -39.49 19.82
N VAL A 25 34.05 -39.08 19.29
CA VAL A 25 33.65 -39.31 17.88
C VAL A 25 33.86 -38.03 17.07
N GLU A 26 34.63 -38.10 15.98
CA GLU A 26 34.76 -37.00 15.00
C GLU A 26 33.46 -36.86 14.18
N ILE A 27 32.86 -35.68 14.25
CA ILE A 27 31.60 -35.30 13.60
C ILE A 27 31.89 -34.15 12.63
N ASP A 28 32.78 -34.41 11.68
CA ASP A 28 33.20 -33.44 10.67
C ASP A 28 32.22 -33.41 9.48
N GLY A 29 32.19 -32.30 8.74
CA GLY A 29 31.35 -32.17 7.55
C GLY A 29 29.86 -31.96 7.87
N THR A 30 28.96 -32.55 7.08
CA THR A 30 27.51 -32.28 7.16
C THR A 30 26.85 -32.79 8.44
N TRP A 31 27.53 -33.66 9.20
CA TRP A 31 27.00 -34.26 10.42
C TRP A 31 26.88 -33.26 11.58
N ASN A 32 27.61 -32.14 11.53
CA ASN A 32 27.48 -31.04 12.48
C ASN A 32 26.77 -29.81 11.89
N ALA A 33 26.17 -29.95 10.71
CA ALA A 33 25.40 -28.89 10.09
C ALA A 33 24.03 -28.81 10.78
N PHE A 34 23.87 -27.81 11.64
CA PHE A 34 22.60 -27.51 12.29
C PHE A 34 21.89 -26.37 11.58
N LEU A 35 20.58 -26.52 11.42
CA LEU A 35 19.74 -25.42 11.00
C LEU A 35 19.42 -24.57 12.21
N MET A 36 19.70 -23.28 12.12
CA MET A 36 19.16 -22.31 13.06
C MET A 36 17.63 -22.40 13.03
N GLU A 37 17.06 -22.23 14.22
CA GLU A 37 15.62 -22.17 14.39
C GLU A 37 15.04 -21.07 13.51
N ARG A 38 14.00 -21.40 12.74
CA ARG A 38 13.30 -20.49 11.82
C ARG A 38 11.99 -19.96 12.39
N THR A 39 11.83 -20.04 13.70
CA THR A 39 10.61 -19.59 14.37
C THR A 39 10.40 -18.11 14.05
N GLN A 40 9.30 -17.80 13.37
CA GLN A 40 8.88 -16.42 13.20
C GLN A 40 8.37 -15.92 14.54
N THR A 41 9.19 -15.14 15.24
CA THR A 41 8.86 -14.57 16.55
C THR A 41 8.08 -13.25 16.45
N GLY A 42 7.93 -12.70 15.25
CA GLY A 42 7.26 -11.42 14.97
C GLY A 42 5.83 -11.53 14.43
N TYR A 43 5.16 -12.68 14.62
CA TYR A 43 3.78 -12.90 14.18
C TYR A 43 2.81 -12.06 15.04
N ASP A 44 2.04 -11.18 14.39
CA ASP A 44 0.98 -10.41 15.05
C ASP A 44 -0.39 -10.78 14.45
N PRO A 45 -1.23 -11.57 15.16
CA PRO A 45 -2.53 -12.00 14.64
C PRO A 45 -3.49 -10.84 14.37
N THR A 46 -3.30 -9.70 15.04
CA THR A 46 -4.19 -8.53 14.89
C THR A 46 -4.15 -7.94 13.49
N VAL A 47 -3.02 -8.06 12.78
CA VAL A 47 -2.87 -7.61 11.40
C VAL A 47 -3.92 -8.24 10.50
N TRP A 48 -4.11 -9.55 10.64
CA TRP A 48 -5.07 -10.31 9.86
C TRP A 48 -6.50 -9.89 10.19
N ASP A 49 -6.82 -9.86 11.49
CA ASP A 49 -8.17 -9.58 11.97
C ASP A 49 -8.60 -8.17 11.56
N GLU A 50 -7.73 -7.17 11.69
CA GLU A 50 -8.04 -5.80 11.29
C GLU A 50 -8.32 -5.70 9.79
N ILE A 51 -7.43 -6.26 8.95
CA ILE A 51 -7.60 -6.21 7.49
C ILE A 51 -8.84 -6.99 7.05
N ALA A 52 -9.09 -8.18 7.60
CA ALA A 52 -10.23 -8.99 7.23
C ALA A 52 -11.59 -8.39 7.65
N ASN A 53 -11.60 -7.49 8.64
CA ASN A 53 -12.80 -6.81 9.10
C ASN A 53 -13.09 -5.46 8.40
N THR A 54 -12.22 -5.01 7.49
CA THR A 54 -12.50 -3.84 6.65
C THR A 54 -13.40 -4.20 5.46
N LEU A 55 -14.05 -3.18 4.90
CA LEU A 55 -14.89 -3.33 3.70
C LEU A 55 -14.10 -3.77 2.47
N GLU A 56 -12.83 -3.41 2.38
CA GLU A 56 -11.93 -3.74 1.27
C GLU A 56 -11.24 -5.10 1.45
N GLY A 57 -10.99 -5.48 2.71
CA GLY A 57 -10.17 -6.64 3.04
C GLY A 57 -10.93 -7.94 3.24
N TYR A 58 -12.26 -7.94 3.43
CA TYR A 58 -13.03 -9.13 3.86
C TYR A 58 -12.87 -10.40 3.00
N THR A 59 -12.47 -10.28 1.73
CA THR A 59 -12.25 -11.43 0.85
C THR A 59 -10.88 -12.09 0.98
N ILE A 60 -9.99 -11.54 1.82
CA ILE A 60 -8.61 -11.99 1.98
C ILE A 60 -8.51 -13.48 2.42
N SER A 61 -9.50 -13.98 3.15
CA SER A 61 -9.62 -15.38 3.61
C SER A 61 -9.79 -16.41 2.50
N ALA A 62 -10.36 -16.01 1.36
CA ALA A 62 -10.55 -16.90 0.22
C ALA A 62 -9.26 -17.18 -0.56
N CYS A 63 -8.19 -16.42 -0.30
CA CYS A 63 -6.92 -16.60 -0.99
C CYS A 63 -6.27 -17.95 -0.64
N TRP A 64 -5.86 -18.70 -1.66
CA TRP A 64 -5.12 -19.97 -1.52
C TRP A 64 -3.72 -19.94 -2.16
N GLN A 65 -3.18 -18.74 -2.39
CA GLN A 65 -1.79 -18.54 -2.82
C GLN A 65 -1.42 -19.08 -4.23
N CYS A 66 -2.37 -19.24 -5.15
CA CYS A 66 -2.10 -19.71 -6.53
C CYS A 66 -1.21 -18.81 -7.40
N GLY A 67 -1.15 -17.49 -7.14
CA GLY A 67 -0.25 -16.57 -7.84
C GLY A 67 -0.73 -15.97 -9.16
N THR A 68 -1.95 -16.26 -9.61
CA THR A 68 -2.55 -15.64 -10.82
C THR A 68 -2.54 -14.11 -10.77
N CYS A 69 -2.76 -13.53 -9.60
CA CYS A 69 -2.72 -12.08 -9.41
C CYS A 69 -1.32 -11.48 -9.63
N THR A 70 -0.27 -12.20 -9.23
CA THR A 70 1.11 -11.76 -9.39
C THR A 70 1.58 -11.90 -10.83
N SER A 71 1.24 -13.00 -11.51
CA SER A 71 1.61 -13.19 -12.92
C SER A 71 0.86 -12.23 -13.86
N GLY A 72 -0.38 -11.88 -13.55
CA GLY A 72 -1.19 -10.96 -14.35
C GLY A 72 -0.97 -9.47 -14.08
N CYS A 73 -0.15 -9.11 -13.10
CA CYS A 73 0.07 -7.72 -12.71
C CYS A 73 1.11 -7.05 -13.61
N THR A 74 0.73 -5.94 -14.26
CA THR A 74 1.65 -5.14 -15.09
C THR A 74 2.67 -4.37 -14.26
N MET A 75 2.39 -4.08 -12.99
CA MET A 75 3.32 -3.34 -12.13
C MET A 75 4.59 -4.13 -11.82
N ARG A 76 4.54 -5.47 -11.89
CA ARG A 76 5.69 -6.34 -11.66
C ARG A 76 6.82 -6.11 -12.66
N GLU A 77 6.51 -5.63 -13.86
CA GLU A 77 7.50 -5.28 -14.88
C GLU A 77 8.31 -4.04 -14.48
N TYR A 78 7.66 -3.08 -13.81
CA TYR A 78 8.28 -1.84 -13.35
C TYR A 78 8.88 -1.95 -11.94
N ASP A 79 8.32 -2.80 -11.09
CA ASP A 79 8.81 -3.08 -9.75
C ASP A 79 8.85 -4.60 -9.53
N PRO A 80 10.05 -5.22 -9.60
CA PRO A 80 10.22 -6.66 -9.41
C PRO A 80 9.74 -7.19 -8.05
N ASN A 81 9.67 -6.32 -7.03
CA ASN A 81 9.18 -6.67 -5.70
C ASN A 81 7.64 -6.62 -5.61
N TYR A 82 6.97 -6.06 -6.61
CA TYR A 82 5.51 -5.99 -6.65
C TYR A 82 4.89 -7.37 -6.86
N GLY A 83 4.10 -7.80 -5.87
CA GLY A 83 3.46 -9.10 -5.88
C GLY A 83 2.28 -9.17 -4.92
N PRO A 84 1.04 -8.98 -5.40
CA PRO A 84 -0.16 -9.02 -4.55
C PRO A 84 -0.28 -10.32 -3.75
N ARG A 85 0.12 -11.47 -4.34
CA ARG A 85 0.19 -12.75 -3.62
C ARG A 85 1.06 -12.66 -2.37
N LYS A 86 2.25 -12.05 -2.48
CA LYS A 86 3.22 -11.91 -1.39
C LYS A 86 2.67 -10.99 -0.31
N PHE A 87 2.04 -9.87 -0.69
CA PHE A 87 1.43 -8.94 0.27
C PHE A 87 0.34 -9.64 1.09
N ILE A 88 -0.55 -10.39 0.41
CA ILE A 88 -1.60 -11.17 1.08
C ILE A 88 -1.02 -12.26 1.99
N ASP A 89 0.05 -12.93 1.57
CA ASP A 89 0.73 -13.94 2.41
C ASP A 89 1.29 -13.34 3.70
N LEU A 90 1.96 -12.18 3.60
CA LEU A 90 2.52 -11.47 4.75
C LEU A 90 1.43 -10.96 5.70
N ALA A 91 0.36 -10.37 5.16
CA ALA A 91 -0.79 -9.94 5.96
C ALA A 91 -1.46 -11.10 6.69
N ARG A 92 -1.64 -12.25 6.03
CA ARG A 92 -2.17 -13.49 6.63
C ARG A 92 -1.29 -14.06 7.74
N LYS A 93 0.02 -13.91 7.58
CA LYS A 93 1.02 -14.33 8.57
C LYS A 93 1.27 -13.26 9.62
N GLY A 94 0.55 -12.15 9.65
CA GLY A 94 0.82 -11.08 10.58
C GLY A 94 2.26 -10.55 10.54
N ASP A 95 2.96 -10.71 9.40
CA ASP A 95 4.35 -10.31 9.24
C ASP A 95 4.42 -8.81 8.92
N LYS A 96 4.28 -8.02 9.98
CA LYS A 96 4.28 -6.56 9.93
C LYS A 96 5.58 -6.01 9.35
N GLN A 97 6.71 -6.60 9.73
CA GLN A 97 8.02 -6.17 9.26
C GLN A 97 8.18 -6.39 7.75
N GLY A 98 7.76 -7.56 7.24
CA GLY A 98 7.77 -7.83 5.80
C GLY A 98 6.86 -6.89 5.00
N LEU A 99 5.73 -6.47 5.58
CA LEU A 99 4.85 -5.46 4.95
C LEU A 99 5.50 -4.07 4.92
N ILE A 100 6.15 -3.64 6.00
CA ILE A 100 6.87 -2.36 6.09
C ILE A 100 8.01 -2.29 5.06
N GLU A 101 8.77 -3.39 4.90
CA GLU A 101 9.84 -3.48 3.91
C GLU A 101 9.33 -3.32 2.47
N LEU A 102 8.08 -3.74 2.22
CA LEU A 102 7.44 -3.69 0.91
C LEU A 102 6.53 -2.47 0.72
N GLN A 103 6.50 -1.50 1.65
CA GLN A 103 5.59 -0.35 1.61
C GLN A 103 5.60 0.39 0.26
N ASN A 104 6.79 0.60 -0.31
CA ASN A 104 6.96 1.32 -1.58
C ASN A 104 6.39 0.54 -2.77
N SER A 105 6.41 -0.79 -2.69
CA SER A 105 5.79 -1.66 -3.69
C SER A 105 4.29 -1.72 -3.47
N ILE A 106 3.80 -1.83 -2.25
CA ILE A 106 2.37 -1.88 -1.93
C ILE A 106 1.65 -0.62 -2.45
N TRP A 107 2.23 0.56 -2.23
CA TRP A 107 1.69 1.84 -2.71
C TRP A 107 1.56 1.95 -4.23
N ARG A 108 2.40 1.24 -5.00
CA ARG A 108 2.44 1.33 -6.47
C ARG A 108 1.25 0.69 -7.18
N CYS A 109 0.23 0.23 -6.45
CA CYS A 109 -1.00 -0.25 -7.05
C CYS A 109 -1.65 0.87 -7.88
N VAL A 110 -2.00 0.58 -9.13
CA VAL A 110 -2.68 1.53 -10.04
C VAL A 110 -4.17 1.19 -10.22
N SER A 111 -4.73 0.35 -9.35
CA SER A 111 -6.15 -0.03 -9.36
C SER A 111 -6.72 -0.49 -10.70
N CYS A 112 -5.91 -1.14 -11.55
CA CYS A 112 -6.40 -1.64 -12.84
C CYS A 112 -7.32 -2.87 -12.75
N GLN A 113 -7.53 -3.41 -11.53
CA GLN A 113 -8.39 -4.55 -11.18
C GLN A 113 -8.18 -5.87 -11.96
N LYS A 114 -7.13 -5.97 -12.77
CA LYS A 114 -6.78 -7.21 -13.51
C LYS A 114 -6.60 -8.41 -12.59
N CYS A 115 -6.01 -8.20 -11.41
CA CYS A 115 -5.78 -9.24 -10.41
C CYS A 115 -7.09 -9.77 -9.82
N THR A 116 -8.05 -8.88 -9.52
CA THR A 116 -9.38 -9.22 -9.02
C THR A 116 -10.16 -10.08 -10.02
N HIS A 117 -10.27 -9.61 -11.27
CA HIS A 117 -11.04 -10.30 -12.32
C HIS A 117 -10.50 -11.69 -12.68
N ARG A 118 -9.19 -11.92 -12.52
CA ARG A 118 -8.55 -13.20 -12.85
C ARG A 118 -8.48 -14.16 -11.66
N CYS A 119 -8.91 -13.73 -10.47
CA CYS A 119 -8.80 -14.56 -9.28
C CYS A 119 -9.79 -15.75 -9.35
N PRO A 120 -9.33 -17.01 -9.38
CA PRO A 120 -10.23 -18.17 -9.46
C PRO A 120 -11.05 -18.39 -8.18
N LYS A 121 -10.68 -17.73 -7.08
CA LYS A 121 -11.35 -17.79 -5.79
C LYS A 121 -12.22 -16.56 -5.48
N GLY A 122 -12.31 -15.60 -6.42
CA GLY A 122 -13.10 -14.39 -6.23
C GLY A 122 -12.56 -13.41 -5.17
N VAL A 123 -11.27 -13.49 -4.82
CA VAL A 123 -10.64 -12.49 -3.94
C VAL A 123 -10.61 -11.13 -4.65
N LEU A 124 -11.06 -10.08 -3.98
CA LEU A 124 -10.95 -8.69 -4.42
C LEU A 124 -9.51 -8.21 -4.18
N VAL A 125 -8.56 -8.76 -4.95
CA VAL A 125 -7.12 -8.61 -4.70
C VAL A 125 -6.68 -7.14 -4.68
N GLU A 126 -7.25 -6.32 -5.55
CA GLU A 126 -6.93 -4.88 -5.60
C GLU A 126 -7.36 -4.17 -4.30
N GLU A 127 -8.61 -4.38 -3.86
CA GLU A 127 -9.13 -3.85 -2.60
C GLU A 127 -8.34 -4.34 -1.39
N VAL A 128 -7.99 -5.64 -1.35
CA VAL A 128 -7.16 -6.19 -0.28
C VAL A 128 -5.77 -5.54 -0.21
N VAL A 129 -5.16 -5.20 -1.36
CA VAL A 129 -3.89 -4.47 -1.38
C VAL A 129 -4.06 -3.06 -0.81
N HIS A 130 -5.18 -2.40 -1.09
CA HIS A 130 -5.50 -1.11 -0.46
C HIS A 130 -5.76 -1.24 1.04
N ALA A 131 -6.45 -2.29 1.49
CA ALA A 131 -6.67 -2.56 2.90
C ALA A 131 -5.32 -2.70 3.65
N ILE A 132 -4.37 -3.43 3.06
CA ILE A 132 -3.00 -3.57 3.59
C ILE A 132 -2.29 -2.21 3.62
N HIS A 133 -2.39 -1.42 2.55
CA HIS A 133 -1.78 -0.09 2.49
C HIS A 133 -2.34 0.84 3.58
N ASN A 134 -3.66 0.88 3.72
CA ASN A 134 -4.37 1.69 4.71
C ASN A 134 -4.04 1.24 6.14
N TYR A 135 -3.93 -0.07 6.39
CA TYR A 135 -3.47 -0.61 7.67
C TYR A 135 -2.09 -0.06 8.05
N LEU A 136 -1.13 -0.05 7.12
CA LEU A 136 0.23 0.48 7.38
C LEU A 136 0.21 1.97 7.74
N HIS A 137 -0.59 2.78 7.05
CA HIS A 137 -0.73 4.21 7.34
C HIS A 137 -1.44 4.48 8.66
N LYS A 138 -2.56 3.79 8.91
CA LYS A 138 -3.36 3.93 10.14
C LYS A 138 -2.55 3.68 11.40
N HIS A 139 -1.65 2.68 11.36
CA HIS A 139 -0.76 2.35 12.47
C HIS A 139 0.54 3.18 12.50
N GLY A 140 0.72 4.14 11.59
CA GLY A 140 1.92 4.99 11.53
C GLY A 140 3.22 4.21 11.27
N LEU A 141 3.12 3.04 10.64
CA LEU A 141 4.26 2.14 10.41
C LEU A 141 5.11 2.57 9.21
N VAL A 142 4.55 3.40 8.35
CA VAL A 142 5.15 3.85 7.09
C VAL A 142 5.03 5.37 6.97
N LYS A 143 5.91 5.96 6.16
CA LYS A 143 5.78 7.38 5.81
C LYS A 143 4.64 7.54 4.81
N LYS A 144 3.94 8.68 4.89
CA LYS A 144 2.93 9.02 3.89
C LYS A 144 3.57 9.07 2.51
N ASP A 145 3.02 8.30 1.59
CA ASP A 145 3.41 8.31 0.20
C ASP A 145 2.85 9.57 -0.50
N PRO A 146 3.37 9.91 -1.70
CA PRO A 146 2.90 11.08 -2.43
C PRO A 146 1.40 11.04 -2.77
N GLY A 147 0.81 9.86 -2.97
CA GLY A 147 -0.63 9.74 -3.23
C GLY A 147 -1.47 10.13 -2.01
N THR A 148 -1.16 9.55 -0.85
CA THR A 148 -1.82 9.82 0.43
C THR A 148 -1.72 11.30 0.82
N ILE A 149 -0.57 11.94 0.60
CA ILE A 149 -0.42 13.38 0.86
C ILE A 149 -1.36 14.18 -0.07
N PHE A 150 -1.42 13.83 -1.35
CA PHE A 150 -2.29 14.51 -2.30
C PHE A 150 -3.78 14.31 -1.94
N ASP A 151 -4.18 13.08 -1.59
CA ASP A 151 -5.56 12.75 -1.23
C ASP A 151 -6.02 13.51 0.00
N GLU A 152 -5.15 13.67 1.01
CA GLU A 152 -5.43 14.49 2.20
C GLU A 152 -5.63 15.97 1.84
N LEU A 153 -4.73 16.55 1.03
CA LEU A 153 -4.83 17.95 0.58
C LEU A 153 -6.09 18.17 -0.26
N PHE A 154 -6.41 17.21 -1.13
CA PHE A 154 -7.60 17.23 -1.97
C PHE A 154 -8.86 17.21 -1.11
N LEU A 155 -8.97 16.24 -0.19
CA LEU A 155 -10.14 16.08 0.66
C LEU A 155 -10.33 17.29 1.58
N GLU A 156 -9.25 17.81 2.16
CA GLU A 156 -9.28 19.04 2.97
C GLU A 156 -9.80 20.23 2.17
N THR A 157 -9.36 20.37 0.92
CA THR A 157 -9.81 21.43 0.01
C THR A 157 -11.31 21.30 -0.27
N VAL A 158 -11.78 20.11 -0.62
CA VAL A 158 -13.21 19.84 -0.88
C VAL A 158 -14.06 20.12 0.36
N MET A 159 -13.60 19.68 1.53
CA MET A 159 -14.33 19.85 2.79
C MET A 159 -14.44 21.31 3.22
N LYS A 160 -13.38 22.11 3.02
CA LYS A 160 -13.37 23.55 3.33
C LYS A 160 -14.18 24.39 2.35
N ASN A 161 -14.19 24.00 1.07
CA ASN A 161 -14.79 24.77 -0.01
C ASN A 161 -16.24 24.38 -0.34
N GLY A 162 -16.89 23.62 0.54
CA GLY A 162 -18.30 23.30 0.35
C GLY A 162 -18.57 22.28 -0.75
N GLY A 163 -17.68 21.31 -0.92
CA GLY A 163 -17.82 20.23 -1.91
C GLY A 163 -17.26 20.54 -3.29
N ARG A 164 -16.53 21.65 -3.45
CA ARG A 164 -15.89 22.04 -4.71
C ARG A 164 -14.38 22.15 -4.57
N ILE A 165 -13.69 21.84 -5.65
CA ILE A 165 -12.24 22.03 -5.76
C ILE A 165 -12.00 23.50 -6.13
N SER A 166 -11.07 24.16 -5.42
CA SER A 166 -10.52 25.44 -5.89
C SER A 166 -9.11 25.20 -6.40
N GLU A 167 -8.93 25.44 -7.69
CA GLU A 167 -7.65 25.31 -8.41
C GLU A 167 -6.52 26.11 -7.75
N LEU A 168 -6.83 27.28 -7.16
CA LEU A 168 -5.83 28.08 -6.46
C LEU A 168 -5.43 27.46 -5.13
N THR A 169 -6.41 27.05 -4.32
CA THR A 169 -6.13 26.45 -3.00
C THR A 169 -5.42 25.11 -3.12
N LEU A 170 -5.91 24.23 -4.00
CA LEU A 170 -5.29 22.94 -4.25
C LEU A 170 -3.95 23.11 -4.95
N GLY A 171 -3.86 23.96 -5.99
CA GLY A 171 -2.61 24.23 -6.69
C GLY A 171 -1.52 24.80 -5.76
N ALA A 172 -1.88 25.73 -4.87
CA ALA A 172 -0.94 26.26 -3.87
C ALA A 172 -0.53 25.19 -2.84
N ALA A 173 -1.48 24.37 -2.37
CA ALA A 173 -1.19 23.28 -1.45
C ALA A 173 -0.30 22.20 -2.07
N SER A 174 -0.60 21.79 -3.30
CA SER A 174 0.19 20.84 -4.09
C SER A 174 1.58 21.39 -4.40
N ALA A 175 1.72 22.68 -4.70
CA ALA A 175 3.03 23.31 -4.89
C ALA A 175 3.85 23.35 -3.59
N LYS A 176 3.21 23.66 -2.46
CA LYS A 176 3.86 23.61 -1.13
C LYS A 176 4.30 22.20 -0.77
N ALA A 177 3.55 21.18 -1.16
CA ALA A 177 3.89 19.78 -0.97
C ALA A 177 4.87 19.23 -2.02
N GLY A 178 5.34 20.06 -2.97
CA GLY A 178 6.37 19.70 -3.93
C GLY A 178 5.89 18.89 -5.14
N PHE A 179 4.58 18.75 -5.35
CA PHE A 179 4.02 18.03 -6.50
C PHE A 179 4.09 18.82 -7.81
N VAL A 180 4.00 20.15 -7.72
CA VAL A 180 3.93 21.04 -8.88
C VAL A 180 4.81 22.26 -8.66
N SER A 181 5.61 22.62 -9.66
CA SER A 181 6.29 23.92 -9.68
C SER A 181 5.36 24.95 -10.31
N LEU A 182 4.71 25.80 -9.52
CA LEU A 182 3.97 26.95 -10.03
C LEU A 182 4.93 28.12 -10.23
N GLY A 183 5.44 28.28 -11.46
CA GLY A 183 6.26 29.43 -11.82
C GLY A 183 5.40 30.68 -12.01
N VAL A 184 6.03 31.86 -11.95
CA VAL A 184 5.36 33.15 -12.22
C VAL A 184 4.74 33.18 -13.63
N LYS A 185 5.39 32.55 -14.61
CA LYS A 185 4.87 32.43 -15.98
C LYS A 185 3.61 31.57 -16.05
N ASP A 186 3.57 30.46 -15.32
CA ASP A 186 2.41 29.56 -15.28
C ASP A 186 1.22 30.23 -14.61
N LEU A 187 1.47 30.98 -13.53
CA LEU A 187 0.45 31.75 -12.83
C LEU A 187 -0.15 32.85 -13.72
N ILE A 188 0.69 33.56 -14.48
CA ILE A 188 0.25 34.58 -15.45
C ILE A 188 -0.60 33.93 -16.55
N MET A 189 -0.15 32.82 -17.13
CA MET A 189 -0.87 32.11 -18.18
C MET A 189 -2.23 31.59 -17.68
N MET A 190 -2.26 30.95 -16.51
CA MET A 190 -3.48 30.49 -15.86
C MET A 190 -4.43 31.67 -15.60
N SER A 191 -3.92 32.79 -15.07
CA SER A 191 -4.74 33.96 -14.78
C SER A 191 -5.44 34.50 -16.03
N GLY A 192 -4.73 34.54 -17.17
CA GLY A 192 -5.28 34.99 -18.44
C GLY A 192 -6.34 34.03 -19.00
N ALA A 193 -6.13 32.72 -18.90
CA ALA A 193 -7.11 31.72 -19.32
C ALA A 193 -8.37 31.74 -18.43
N MET A 194 -8.19 31.88 -17.12
CA MET A 194 -9.27 31.97 -16.13
C MET A 194 -10.10 33.25 -16.25
N LEU A 195 -9.46 34.37 -16.60
CA LEU A 195 -10.13 35.64 -16.91
C LEU A 195 -11.05 35.49 -18.12
N ARG A 196 -10.56 34.84 -19.19
CA ARG A 196 -11.35 34.60 -20.41
C ARG A 196 -12.51 33.64 -20.20
N SER A 197 -12.36 32.66 -19.31
CA SER A 197 -13.42 31.67 -19.02
C SER A 197 -14.45 32.14 -17.99
N GLY A 198 -14.25 33.31 -17.36
CA GLY A 198 -15.14 33.81 -16.31
C GLY A 198 -15.05 33.05 -14.98
N LEU A 199 -14.05 32.18 -14.82
CA LEU A 199 -13.90 31.29 -13.66
C LEU A 199 -13.15 31.92 -12.46
N ILE A 200 -12.78 33.20 -12.55
CA ILE A 200 -12.11 33.94 -11.47
C ILE A 200 -12.88 33.87 -10.15
N LYS A 201 -14.20 33.92 -10.20
CA LYS A 201 -15.05 33.88 -9.00
C LYS A 201 -14.97 32.52 -8.29
N GLU A 202 -14.90 31.44 -9.05
CA GLU A 202 -14.73 30.07 -8.55
C GLU A 202 -13.30 29.81 -8.05
N LEU A 203 -12.31 30.58 -8.53
CA LEU A 203 -10.92 30.53 -8.05
C LEU A 203 -10.78 31.01 -6.60
N MET A 204 -11.36 32.17 -6.26
CA MET A 204 -11.22 32.79 -4.92
C MET A 204 -12.23 32.28 -3.90
N LYS A 205 -13.48 32.03 -4.32
CA LYS A 205 -14.54 31.56 -3.43
C LYS A 205 -15.47 30.64 -4.22
N PRO A 206 -15.10 29.35 -4.37
CA PRO A 206 -15.93 28.40 -5.09
C PRO A 206 -17.34 28.38 -4.50
N SER A 207 -18.34 28.30 -5.37
CA SER A 207 -19.71 28.19 -4.91
C SER A 207 -19.92 26.82 -4.23
N LYS A 208 -20.73 26.77 -3.16
CA LYS A 208 -20.98 25.50 -2.46
C LYS A 208 -21.88 24.59 -3.27
N VAL A 209 -21.71 23.29 -3.12
CA VAL A 209 -22.65 22.27 -3.62
C VAL A 209 -24.00 22.44 -2.93
N LYS A 210 -25.10 22.19 -3.66
CA LYS A 210 -26.45 22.23 -3.10
C LYS A 210 -26.56 21.24 -1.94
N ASN A 211 -27.16 21.67 -0.83
CA ASN A 211 -27.31 20.87 0.39
C ASN A 211 -25.98 20.32 0.94
N TRP A 212 -24.88 21.08 0.79
CA TRP A 212 -23.55 20.67 1.24
C TRP A 212 -23.53 20.20 2.69
N ASP A 213 -24.23 20.85 3.62
CA ASP A 213 -24.19 20.46 5.04
C ASP A 213 -24.70 19.03 5.28
N ARG A 214 -25.69 18.57 4.49
CA ARG A 214 -26.17 17.18 4.53
C ARG A 214 -25.13 16.23 3.94
N VAL A 215 -24.54 16.58 2.80
CA VAL A 215 -23.51 15.76 2.14
C VAL A 215 -22.27 15.64 3.03
N LYS A 216 -21.84 16.76 3.62
CA LYS A 216 -20.73 16.82 4.56
C LYS A 216 -20.94 15.89 5.74
N LYS A 217 -22.15 15.87 6.32
CA LYS A 217 -22.49 14.96 7.41
C LYS A 217 -22.34 13.49 7.01
N VAL A 218 -22.86 13.11 5.83
CA VAL A 218 -22.73 11.75 5.30
C VAL A 218 -21.26 11.38 5.05
N LEU A 219 -20.46 12.30 4.52
CA LEU A 219 -19.02 12.07 4.34
C LEU A 219 -18.30 11.91 5.69
N GLU A 220 -18.60 12.76 6.67
CA GLU A 220 -18.04 12.65 8.03
C GLU A 220 -18.47 11.37 8.77
N GLU A 221 -19.65 10.84 8.47
CA GLU A 221 -20.12 9.52 8.95
C GLU A 221 -19.38 8.38 8.24
N ALA A 222 -19.29 8.41 6.91
CA ALA A 222 -18.56 7.41 6.12
C ALA A 222 -17.07 7.35 6.46
N MET A 223 -16.45 8.48 6.79
CA MET A 223 -15.05 8.54 7.26
C MET A 223 -14.83 7.89 8.64
N LYS A 224 -15.90 7.64 9.41
CA LYS A 224 -15.82 6.95 10.71
C LYS A 224 -16.12 5.45 10.61
N GLU A 225 -16.88 5.04 9.59
CA GLU A 225 -17.25 3.65 9.34
C GLU A 225 -16.17 2.96 8.49
N GLU A 226 -15.08 2.55 9.12
CA GLU A 226 -14.07 1.68 8.49
C GLU A 226 -14.39 0.18 8.65
N VAL A 227 -15.36 -0.15 9.51
CA VAL A 227 -15.68 -1.52 9.91
C VAL A 227 -16.92 -1.98 9.17
N ARG A 228 -16.85 -3.18 8.58
CA ARG A 228 -18.01 -3.82 7.95
C ARG A 228 -19.19 -3.88 8.94
N PRO A 229 -20.39 -3.39 8.58
CA PRO A 229 -21.57 -3.61 9.40
C PRO A 229 -21.89 -5.12 9.43
N GLU A 230 -22.17 -5.64 10.62
CA GLU A 230 -22.50 -7.06 10.87
C GLU A 230 -23.69 -7.55 10.03
#